data_AF-A0A7S1NA79-F1
#
_entry.id   AF-A0A7S1NA79-F1
#
_cell.length_a   1.000
_cell.length_b   1.000
_cell.length_c   1.000
_cell.angle_alpha   90.00
_cell.angle_beta   90.00
_cell.angle_gamma   90.00
#
_symmetry.space_group_name_H-M   'P 1'
#
loop_
_entity.id
_entity.type
_entity.pdbx_description
1 polymer ?
#
loop_
_entity_poly.entity_id
_entity_poly.type
_entity_poly.pdbx_seq_one_letter_code
_entity_poly.pdbx_strand_id
1 'polypeptide(L)'
;GDSSSVDSGDSQSQGVAVQVHSFELWDRAGQLVAGDLGYSNGGVYTSMTGFRKGTIDGAGSIQMVATAALLRSMGYQWWDLGYVMEYKTKLGATIINSETFLSRLHKDRDIPVSFGIKGHICAGELVTELLAFTREAKRDPGHIHSTPATILGDSDPA
;
A
#
# COMPACT_ATOMS: atom_id res chain seq x y z
N GLY A 1 17.58 54.87 -13.00
CA GLY A 1 16.58 53.86 -12.66
C GLY A 1 16.87 52.68 -13.54
N ASP A 2 17.42 51.63 -12.96
CA ASP A 2 17.68 50.38 -13.68
C ASP A 2 17.11 49.28 -12.79
N SER A 3 15.93 48.80 -13.19
CA SER A 3 15.14 47.81 -12.46
C SER A 3 15.56 46.43 -12.95
N SER A 4 16.49 45.81 -12.23
CA SER A 4 16.79 44.39 -12.36
C SER A 4 15.57 43.57 -11.91
N SER A 5 14.86 42.99 -12.87
CA SER A 5 13.83 41.98 -12.64
C SER A 5 14.47 40.73 -12.05
N VAL A 6 14.15 40.45 -10.79
CA VAL A 6 14.53 39.22 -10.10
C VAL A 6 13.66 38.11 -10.68
N ASP A 7 14.24 37.25 -11.50
CA ASP A 7 13.63 36.01 -11.97
C ASP A 7 13.62 35.02 -10.81
N SER A 8 12.56 35.07 -10.01
CA SER A 8 12.28 34.09 -8.97
C SER A 8 11.90 32.77 -9.64
N GLY A 9 12.90 31.91 -9.84
CA GLY A 9 12.74 30.56 -10.35
C GLY A 9 11.79 29.76 -9.47
N ASP A 10 10.56 29.61 -9.93
CA ASP A 10 9.61 28.63 -9.44
C ASP A 10 10.25 27.25 -9.69
N SER A 11 10.79 26.64 -8.63
CA SER A 11 11.17 25.24 -8.65
C SER A 11 9.87 24.44 -8.78
N GLN A 12 9.43 24.20 -10.01
CA GLN A 12 8.32 23.31 -10.31
C GLN A 12 8.62 21.96 -9.65
N SER A 13 7.87 21.62 -8.60
CA SER A 13 7.89 20.27 -8.06
C SER A 13 7.44 19.36 -9.20
N GLN A 14 8.35 18.53 -9.71
CA GLN A 14 7.96 17.45 -10.60
C GLN A 14 7.08 16.52 -9.76
N GLY A 15 5.75 16.63 -9.93
CA GLY A 15 4.79 15.79 -9.22
C GLY A 15 5.07 14.31 -9.48
N VAL A 16 4.75 13.46 -8.49
CA VAL A 16 4.87 12.02 -8.67
C VAL A 16 3.77 11.54 -9.62
N ALA A 17 4.15 10.84 -10.69
CA ALA A 17 3.20 10.31 -11.66
C ALA A 17 2.35 9.18 -11.03
N VAL A 18 1.04 9.26 -11.22
CA VAL A 18 0.13 8.16 -10.86
C VAL A 18 0.33 6.98 -11.80
N GLN A 19 0.47 5.78 -11.24
CA GLN A 19 0.70 4.54 -12.00
C GLN A 19 -0.30 3.46 -11.59
N VAL A 20 -0.78 2.67 -12.54
CA VAL A 20 -1.72 1.56 -12.30
C VAL A 20 -0.93 0.26 -12.22
N HIS A 21 -1.25 -0.59 -11.25
CA HIS A 21 -0.55 -1.85 -10.97
C HIS A 21 -1.54 -2.99 -10.74
N SER A 22 -1.17 -4.19 -11.21
CA SER A 22 -1.80 -5.44 -10.78
C SER A 22 -0.86 -6.24 -9.89
N PHE A 23 -1.42 -6.83 -8.83
CA PHE A 23 -0.77 -7.85 -8.03
C PHE A 23 -1.50 -9.16 -8.20
N GLU A 24 -0.79 -10.22 -8.56
CA GLU A 24 -1.38 -11.49 -8.94
C GLU A 24 -0.82 -12.62 -8.09
N LEU A 25 -1.69 -13.42 -7.47
CA LEU A 25 -1.31 -14.62 -6.74
C LEU A 25 -1.55 -15.84 -7.62
N TRP A 26 -0.46 -16.54 -7.91
CA TRP A 26 -0.44 -17.77 -8.68
C TRP A 26 -0.17 -18.97 -7.77
N ASP A 27 -0.91 -20.07 -7.97
CA ASP A 27 -0.64 -21.32 -7.26
C ASP A 27 0.53 -22.11 -7.88
N ARG A 28 0.92 -23.22 -7.25
CA ARG A 28 2.02 -24.07 -7.73
C ARG A 28 1.71 -24.78 -9.06
N ALA A 29 0.44 -24.88 -9.44
CA ALA A 29 0.01 -25.43 -10.71
C ALA A 29 -0.02 -24.36 -11.82
N GLY A 30 0.37 -23.13 -11.53
CA GLY A 30 0.38 -22.02 -12.48
C GLY A 30 -1.01 -21.43 -12.73
N GLN A 31 -1.95 -21.58 -11.79
CA GLN A 31 -3.26 -20.94 -11.89
C GLN A 31 -3.28 -19.61 -11.13
N LEU A 32 -3.83 -18.58 -11.76
CA LEU A 32 -4.20 -17.34 -11.08
C LEU A 32 -5.35 -17.62 -10.09
N VAL A 33 -5.13 -17.40 -8.81
CA VAL A 33 -6.07 -17.73 -7.72
C VAL A 33 -6.60 -16.51 -6.96
N ALA A 34 -5.89 -15.39 -7.01
CA ALA A 34 -6.36 -14.11 -6.50
C ALA A 34 -5.60 -12.97 -7.19
N GLY A 35 -6.12 -11.75 -7.07
CA GLY A 35 -5.43 -10.57 -7.53
C GLY A 35 -6.05 -9.29 -7.01
N ASP A 36 -5.28 -8.21 -7.13
CA ASP A 36 -5.66 -6.85 -6.80
C ASP A 36 -5.23 -5.91 -7.93
N LEU A 37 -6.10 -4.99 -8.31
CA LEU A 37 -5.84 -3.90 -9.24
C LEU A 37 -5.97 -2.59 -8.47
N GLY A 38 -4.97 -1.75 -8.57
CA GLY A 38 -4.93 -0.48 -7.88
C GLY A 38 -3.98 0.50 -8.56
N TYR A 39 -3.76 1.63 -7.89
CA TYR A 39 -2.85 2.64 -8.36
C TYR A 39 -1.96 3.16 -7.24
N SER A 40 -0.81 3.66 -7.64
CA SER A 40 0.14 4.33 -6.76
C SER A 40 0.06 5.83 -6.93
N ASN A 41 0.03 6.50 -5.80
CA ASN A 41 0.08 7.95 -5.65
C ASN A 41 1.21 8.27 -4.65
N GLY A 42 2.44 8.32 -5.18
CA GLY A 42 3.67 8.41 -4.38
C GLY A 42 3.77 7.31 -3.32
N GLY A 43 3.85 7.70 -2.05
CA GLY A 43 3.98 6.80 -0.91
C GLY A 43 2.73 5.98 -0.60
N VAL A 44 1.64 6.15 -1.34
CA VAL A 44 0.34 5.52 -1.08
C VAL A 44 -0.04 4.60 -2.23
N TYR A 45 -0.42 3.36 -1.89
CA TYR A 45 -1.08 2.46 -2.84
C TYR A 45 -2.56 2.38 -2.50
N THR A 46 -3.42 2.51 -3.50
CA THR A 46 -4.87 2.43 -3.36
C THR A 46 -5.42 1.29 -4.18
N SER A 47 -6.05 0.32 -3.50
CA SER A 47 -6.78 -0.77 -4.16
C SER A 47 -8.09 -0.25 -4.75
N MET A 48 -8.32 -0.55 -6.02
CA MET A 48 -9.60 -0.26 -6.69
C MET A 48 -10.52 -1.47 -6.63
N THR A 49 -9.98 -2.66 -6.91
CA THR A 49 -10.75 -3.90 -6.94
C THR A 49 -9.82 -5.10 -6.75
N GLY A 50 -10.35 -6.16 -6.17
CA GLY A 50 -9.64 -7.42 -6.03
C GLY A 50 -10.59 -8.59 -6.18
N PHE A 51 -10.02 -9.75 -6.48
CA PHE A 51 -10.76 -10.99 -6.61
C PHE A 51 -10.01 -12.16 -5.96
N ARG A 52 -10.75 -13.23 -5.69
CA ARG A 52 -10.20 -14.54 -5.34
C ARG A 52 -11.03 -15.65 -6.00
N LYS A 53 -10.42 -16.80 -6.26
CA LYS A 53 -11.15 -18.02 -6.57
C LYS A 53 -11.86 -18.52 -5.32
N GLY A 54 -13.17 -18.75 -5.44
CA GLY A 54 -14.02 -19.25 -4.37
C GLY A 54 -13.57 -20.60 -3.80
N THR A 55 -12.97 -21.43 -4.66
CA THR A 55 -12.58 -22.81 -4.40
C THR A 55 -11.22 -22.98 -3.72
N ILE A 56 -10.46 -21.89 -3.54
CA ILE A 56 -9.13 -21.92 -2.92
C ILE A 56 -9.20 -21.16 -1.60
N ASP A 57 -9.23 -21.91 -0.52
CA ASP A 57 -9.30 -21.35 0.83
C ASP A 57 -8.06 -20.51 1.13
N GLY A 58 -8.28 -19.37 1.79
CA GLY A 58 -7.21 -18.47 2.20
C GLY A 58 -6.55 -17.66 1.08
N ALA A 59 -6.87 -17.89 -0.21
CA ALA A 59 -6.24 -17.17 -1.33
C ALA A 59 -6.35 -15.64 -1.20
N GLY A 60 -7.52 -15.13 -0.80
CA GLY A 60 -7.71 -13.69 -0.57
C GLY A 60 -6.88 -13.15 0.61
N SER A 61 -6.76 -13.91 1.70
CA SER A 61 -5.94 -13.52 2.85
C SER A 61 -4.45 -13.54 2.50
N ILE A 62 -3.98 -14.57 1.80
CA ILE A 62 -2.59 -14.65 1.33
C ILE A 62 -2.29 -13.50 0.37
N GLN A 63 -3.17 -13.22 -0.60
CA GLN A 63 -3.05 -12.08 -1.50
C GLN A 63 -2.84 -10.79 -0.70
N MET A 64 -3.71 -10.50 0.26
CA MET A 64 -3.61 -9.26 1.03
C MET A 64 -2.32 -9.17 1.85
N VAL A 65 -1.95 -10.23 2.57
CA VAL A 65 -0.75 -10.22 3.42
C VAL A 65 0.52 -10.12 2.57
N ALA A 66 0.57 -10.83 1.43
CA ALA A 66 1.69 -10.75 0.49
C ALA A 66 1.78 -9.36 -0.17
N THR A 67 0.66 -8.76 -0.58
CA THR A 67 0.63 -7.39 -1.11
C THR A 67 1.11 -6.39 -0.06
N ALA A 68 0.63 -6.47 1.18
CA ALA A 68 1.09 -5.58 2.26
C ALA A 68 2.60 -5.70 2.51
N ALA A 69 3.14 -6.92 2.52
CA ALA A 69 4.57 -7.18 2.66
C ALA A 69 5.37 -6.61 1.48
N LEU A 70 4.87 -6.78 0.26
CA LEU A 70 5.50 -6.28 -0.96
C LEU A 70 5.53 -4.75 -0.97
N LEU A 71 4.39 -4.09 -0.74
CA LEU A 71 4.29 -2.64 -0.64
C LEU A 71 5.27 -2.08 0.41
N ARG A 72 5.39 -2.75 1.58
CA ARG A 72 6.38 -2.39 2.59
C ARG A 72 7.81 -2.47 2.07
N SER A 73 8.18 -3.58 1.42
CA SER A 73 9.53 -3.75 0.87
C SER A 73 9.89 -2.70 -0.19
N MET A 74 8.89 -2.13 -0.85
CA MET A 74 9.04 -1.06 -1.84
C MET A 74 9.06 0.35 -1.22
N GLY A 75 8.76 0.50 0.07
CA GLY A 75 8.77 1.80 0.76
C GLY A 75 7.45 2.57 0.76
N TYR A 76 6.33 1.89 0.44
CA TYR A 76 5.01 2.49 0.63
C TYR A 76 4.75 2.79 2.11
N GLN A 77 4.17 3.97 2.37
CA GLN A 77 3.84 4.45 3.71
C GLN A 77 2.57 3.82 4.24
N TRP A 78 1.61 3.50 3.37
CA TRP A 78 0.37 2.82 3.72
C TRP A 78 -0.39 2.33 2.49
N TRP A 79 -1.37 1.46 2.75
CA TRP A 79 -2.25 0.88 1.75
C TRP A 79 -3.69 1.30 2.05
N ASP A 80 -4.30 2.05 1.13
CA ASP A 80 -5.73 2.33 1.12
C ASP A 80 -6.50 1.12 0.57
N LEU A 81 -7.26 0.48 1.45
CA LEU A 81 -8.10 -0.66 1.12
C LEU A 81 -9.52 -0.27 0.67
N GLY A 82 -9.86 1.02 0.66
CA GLY A 82 -11.22 1.48 0.41
C GLY A 82 -12.19 1.04 1.50
N TYR A 83 -13.36 0.51 1.10
CA TYR A 83 -14.47 0.25 2.02
C TYR A 83 -14.14 -0.76 3.13
N VAL A 84 -14.64 -0.47 4.33
CA VAL A 84 -14.47 -1.28 5.53
C VAL A 84 -15.19 -2.61 5.37
N MET A 85 -14.46 -3.72 5.55
CA MET A 85 -15.03 -5.06 5.64
C MET A 85 -14.36 -5.82 6.78
N GLU A 86 -15.13 -6.61 7.52
CA GLU A 86 -14.69 -7.29 8.76
C GLU A 86 -13.43 -8.14 8.56
N TYR A 87 -13.29 -8.82 7.41
CA TYR A 87 -12.11 -9.63 7.17
C TYR A 87 -10.82 -8.80 7.02
N LYS A 88 -10.92 -7.54 6.59
CA LYS A 88 -9.76 -6.64 6.44
C LYS A 88 -9.23 -6.24 7.81
N THR A 89 -10.11 -5.95 8.77
CA THR A 89 -9.71 -5.61 10.15
C THR A 89 -9.14 -6.82 10.88
N LYS A 90 -9.67 -8.03 10.66
CA LYS A 90 -9.07 -9.29 11.16
C LYS A 90 -7.64 -9.53 10.67
N LEU A 91 -7.28 -8.97 9.51
CA LEU A 91 -5.92 -9.04 8.96
C LEU A 91 -5.01 -7.88 9.42
N GLY A 92 -5.48 -7.02 10.32
CA GLY A 92 -4.70 -5.91 10.88
C GLY A 92 -4.96 -4.55 10.23
N ALA A 93 -5.96 -4.41 9.35
CA ALA A 93 -6.35 -3.10 8.85
C ALA A 93 -6.93 -2.22 9.97
N THR A 94 -6.53 -0.95 9.96
CA THR A 94 -7.02 0.07 10.89
C THR A 94 -8.02 0.96 10.18
N ILE A 95 -9.15 1.24 10.82
CA ILE A 95 -10.15 2.20 10.34
C ILE A 95 -9.73 3.59 10.84
N ILE A 96 -9.73 4.58 9.94
CA ILE A 96 -9.50 5.98 10.29
C ILE A 96 -10.61 6.84 9.72
N ASN A 97 -10.85 7.99 10.36
CA ASN A 97 -11.80 8.96 9.85
C ASN A 97 -11.27 9.73 8.64
N SER A 98 -12.18 10.38 7.91
CA SER A 98 -11.86 11.15 6.70
C SER A 98 -10.82 12.25 6.92
N GLU A 99 -10.83 12.94 8.07
CA GLU A 99 -9.85 13.99 8.38
C GLU A 99 -8.44 13.41 8.50
N THR A 100 -8.28 12.28 9.21
CA THR A 100 -7.01 11.58 9.37
C THR A 100 -6.54 11.03 8.02
N PHE A 101 -7.47 10.52 7.20
CA PHE A 101 -7.16 10.02 5.86
C PHE A 101 -6.59 11.12 4.98
N LEU A 102 -7.27 12.26 4.87
CA LEU A 102 -6.82 13.39 4.05
C LEU A 102 -5.48 13.95 4.54
N SER A 103 -5.30 14.04 5.87
CA SER A 103 -4.03 14.48 6.47
C SER A 103 -2.86 13.56 6.08
N ARG A 104 -3.05 12.24 6.17
CA ARG A 104 -2.03 11.24 5.78
C ARG A 104 -1.78 11.24 4.27
N LEU A 105 -2.84 11.31 3.47
CA LEU A 105 -2.72 11.34 2.01
C LEU A 105 -1.94 12.57 1.54
N HIS A 106 -2.25 13.76 2.07
CA HIS A 106 -1.49 14.97 1.75
C HIS A 106 -0.03 14.89 2.16
N LYS A 107 0.27 14.24 3.28
CA LYS A 107 1.65 14.07 3.76
C LYS A 107 2.46 13.13 2.87
N ASP A 108 1.87 12.01 2.44
CA ASP A 108 2.62 10.89 1.88
C ASP A 108 2.53 10.76 0.35
N ARG A 109 1.54 11.40 -0.31
CA ARG A 109 1.30 11.27 -1.77
C ARG A 109 2.44 11.75 -2.67
N ASP A 110 3.31 12.60 -2.14
CA ASP A 110 4.44 13.17 -2.90
C ASP A 110 5.77 12.44 -2.62
N ILE A 111 5.75 11.39 -1.79
CA ILE A 111 6.92 10.56 -1.51
C ILE A 111 7.22 9.67 -2.74
N PRO A 112 8.40 9.77 -3.37
CA PRO A 112 8.73 8.92 -4.50
C PRO A 112 8.89 7.46 -4.09
N VAL A 113 8.20 6.57 -4.78
CA VAL A 113 8.35 5.12 -4.65
C VAL A 113 8.58 4.53 -6.05
N SER A 114 9.44 3.50 -6.14
CA SER A 114 9.74 2.83 -7.40
C SER A 114 9.33 1.36 -7.37
N PHE A 115 8.62 0.92 -8.40
CA PHE A 115 8.39 -0.50 -8.65
C PHE A 115 9.62 -1.12 -9.32
N GLY A 116 10.50 -1.68 -8.50
CA GLY A 116 11.76 -2.31 -8.96
C GLY A 116 11.70 -3.83 -9.15
N ILE A 117 10.56 -4.46 -8.86
CA ILE A 117 10.44 -5.92 -8.86
C ILE A 117 10.32 -6.46 -10.30
N LYS A 118 11.18 -7.41 -10.65
CA LYS A 118 11.11 -8.15 -11.92
C LYS A 118 10.84 -9.63 -11.62
N GLY A 119 9.76 -10.17 -12.19
CA GLY A 119 9.39 -11.58 -12.07
C GLY A 119 8.54 -11.90 -10.85
N HIS A 120 8.40 -13.20 -10.57
CA HIS A 120 7.55 -13.71 -9.49
C HIS A 120 8.32 -13.79 -8.17
N ILE A 121 7.67 -13.42 -7.07
CA ILE A 121 8.16 -13.60 -5.70
C ILE A 121 7.31 -14.67 -5.01
N CYS A 122 7.94 -15.54 -4.23
CA CYS A 122 7.22 -16.50 -3.42
C CYS A 122 6.43 -15.77 -2.32
N ALA A 123 5.10 -15.90 -2.31
CA ALA A 123 4.26 -15.29 -1.28
C ALA A 123 4.66 -15.71 0.15
N GLY A 124 5.18 -16.93 0.32
CA GLY A 124 5.66 -17.41 1.61
C GLY A 124 6.89 -16.65 2.14
N GLU A 125 7.77 -16.17 1.26
CA GLU A 125 8.93 -15.36 1.61
C GLU A 125 8.48 -13.99 2.13
N LEU A 126 7.60 -13.32 1.36
CA LEU A 126 6.99 -12.03 1.73
C LEU A 126 6.27 -12.10 3.08
N VAL A 127 5.45 -13.13 3.29
CA VAL A 127 4.72 -13.32 4.55
C VAL A 127 5.68 -13.54 5.71
N THR A 128 6.76 -14.30 5.50
CA THR A 128 7.76 -14.55 6.54
C THR A 128 8.47 -13.27 6.97
N GLU A 129 8.85 -12.43 6.02
CA GLU A 129 9.48 -11.12 6.29
C GLU A 129 8.54 -10.20 7.08
N LEU A 130 7.27 -10.13 6.69
CA LEU A 130 6.28 -9.31 7.38
C LEU A 130 6.03 -9.80 8.82
N LEU A 131 5.98 -11.11 9.03
CA LEU A 131 5.82 -11.70 10.36
C LEU A 131 7.04 -11.43 11.25
N ALA A 132 8.26 -11.52 10.70
CA ALA A 132 9.49 -11.20 11.41
C ALA A 132 9.48 -9.73 11.87
N PHE A 133 9.12 -8.82 10.97
CA PHE A 133 8.96 -7.41 11.32
C PHE A 133 7.90 -7.17 12.40
N THR A 134 6.72 -7.79 12.25
CA THR A 134 5.61 -7.61 13.22
C THR A 134 6.00 -8.11 14.62
N ARG A 135 6.84 -9.15 14.71
CA ARG A 135 7.36 -9.65 15.99
C ARG A 135 8.35 -8.67 16.62
N GLU A 136 9.24 -8.08 15.83
CA GLU A 136 10.19 -7.08 16.30
C GLU A 136 9.49 -5.81 16.78
N ALA A 137 8.53 -5.32 15.99
CA ALA A 137 7.68 -4.19 16.33
C ALA A 137 6.94 -4.33 17.67
N LYS A 138 6.55 -5.57 18.04
CA LYS A 138 5.92 -5.86 19.34
C LYS A 138 6.92 -5.92 20.50
N ARG A 139 8.20 -6.19 20.22
CA ARG A 139 9.27 -6.26 21.23
C ARG A 139 9.83 -4.88 21.57
N ASP A 140 9.89 -3.99 20.58
CA ASP A 140 10.33 -2.61 20.75
C ASP A 140 9.37 -1.61 20.11
N PRO A 141 8.33 -1.16 20.84
CA PRO A 141 7.34 -0.21 20.33
C PRO A 141 7.91 1.18 20.02
N GLY A 142 9.13 1.50 20.51
CA GLY A 142 9.71 2.84 20.41
C GLY A 142 10.59 3.08 19.16
N HIS A 143 10.92 2.03 18.40
CA HIS A 143 11.97 2.09 17.37
C HIS A 143 11.49 1.89 15.91
N ILE A 144 10.18 1.85 15.68
CA ILE A 144 9.63 1.53 14.35
C ILE A 144 9.13 2.77 13.61
N HIS A 145 9.85 3.14 12.56
CA HIS A 145 9.31 3.93 11.46
C HIS A 145 8.20 3.10 10.77
N SER A 146 6.95 3.52 11.01
CA SER A 146 5.70 3.17 10.33
C SER A 146 5.71 1.86 9.53
N THR A 147 5.08 0.83 10.06
CA THR A 147 4.43 -0.20 9.25
C THR A 147 3.60 0.49 8.17
N PRO A 148 3.52 -0.02 6.92
CA PRO A 148 2.43 0.40 6.06
C PRO A 148 1.15 0.02 6.78
N ALA A 149 0.53 1.02 7.39
CA ALA A 149 -0.76 0.84 7.99
C ALA A 149 -1.66 0.47 6.81
N THR A 150 -2.27 -0.70 6.88
CA THR A 150 -3.39 -0.99 6.03
C THR A 150 -4.53 -0.12 6.57
N ILE A 151 -4.90 0.91 5.82
CA ILE A 151 -5.84 1.94 6.26
C ILE A 151 -7.14 1.75 5.48
N LEU A 152 -8.25 1.84 6.21
CA LEU A 152 -9.59 1.91 5.63
C LEU A 152 -10.11 3.34 5.82
N GLY A 153 -10.61 3.93 4.73
CA GLY A 153 -11.45 5.12 4.81
C GLY A 153 -12.79 4.79 5.47
N ASP A 154 -13.40 5.79 6.10
CA ASP A 154 -14.66 5.64 6.83
C ASP A 154 -15.74 4.94 5.99
N SER A 155 -16.54 4.12 6.66
CA SER A 155 -17.73 3.49 6.09
C SER A 155 -18.90 4.46 6.17
N ASP A 156 -18.84 5.62 5.52
CA ASP A 156 -20.03 6.48 5.47
C ASP A 156 -21.01 5.87 4.46
N PRO A 157 -22.20 5.41 4.87
CA PRO A 157 -23.20 4.95 3.93
C PRO A 157 -23.78 6.19 3.23
N ALA A 158 -23.57 6.27 1.92
CA ALA A 158 -24.40 7.12 1.05
C ALA A 158 -25.86 6.65 1.09
#